data_AF-A0A521WQB2-F1
#
_entry.id   AF-A0A521WQB2-F1
#
_cell.length_a   1.000
_cell.length_b   1.000
_cell.length_c   1.000
_cell.angle_alpha   90.00
_cell.angle_beta   90.00
_cell.angle_gamma   90.00
#
_symmetry.space_group_name_H-M   'P 1'
#
loop_
_entity.id
_entity.type
_entity.pdbx_description
1 polymer ?
#
loop_
_entity_poly.entity_id
_entity_poly.type
_entity_poly.pdbx_seq_one_letter_code
_entity_poly.pdbx_strand_id
1 'polypeptide(L)' 'MKISKILHVVSVIVGVAGIVALVGAYIAGPSGTVFGLNQNHLFIDAGIRILIAIWLQLATLHHMTLEKKGEIV' A
#
# COMPACT_ATOMS: atom_id res chain seq x y z
N MET A 1 -19.30 3.75 -7.34
CA MET A 1 -18.08 4.00 -8.16
C MET A 1 -17.66 2.68 -8.78
N LYS A 2 -16.99 2.69 -9.94
CA LYS A 2 -16.35 1.49 -10.51
C LYS A 2 -15.41 0.85 -9.47
N ILE A 3 -15.42 -0.48 -9.35
CA ILE A 3 -14.61 -1.22 -8.37
C ILE A 3 -13.13 -0.94 -8.62
N SER A 4 -12.73 -0.90 -9.89
CA SER A 4 -11.36 -0.51 -10.29
C SER A 4 -10.93 0.84 -9.69
N LYS A 5 -11.82 1.83 -9.66
CA LYS A 5 -11.52 3.15 -9.11
C LYS A 5 -11.34 3.11 -7.60
N ILE A 6 -12.12 2.29 -6.90
CA ILE A 6 -11.97 2.10 -5.44
C ILE A 6 -10.64 1.41 -5.14
N LEU A 7 -10.35 0.30 -5.84
CA LEU A 7 -9.10 -0.45 -5.67
C LEU A 7 -7.87 0.44 -5.94
N HIS A 8 -7.92 1.31 -6.95
CA HIS A 8 -6.85 2.24 -7.23
C HIS A 8 -6.63 3.28 -6.12
N VAL A 9 -7.71 3.87 -5.60
CA VAL A 9 -7.56 4.86 -4.51
C VAL A 9 -7.00 4.19 -3.26
N VAL A 10 -7.48 2.99 -2.92
CA VAL A 10 -6.96 2.24 -1.78
C VAL A 10 -5.50 1.86 -2.00
N SER A 11 -5.10 1.43 -3.21
CA SER A 11 -3.69 1.10 -3.50
C SER A 11 -2.77 2.29 -3.29
N VAL A 12 -3.19 3.49 -3.72
CA VAL A 12 -2.42 4.74 -3.53
C VAL A 12 -2.29 5.08 -2.05
N ILE A 13 -3.38 5.01 -1.28
CA ILE A 13 -3.35 5.31 0.17
C ILE A 13 -2.41 4.33 0.90
N VAL A 14 -2.50 3.03 0.61
CA VAL A 14 -1.66 2.01 1.22
C VAL A 14 -0.19 2.20 0.83
N GLY A 15 0.09 2.50 -0.44
CA GLY A 15 1.44 2.75 -0.94
C GLY A 15 2.09 3.97 -0.29
N VAL A 16 1.35 5.08 -0.19
CA VAL A 16 1.80 6.30 0.52
C VAL A 16 2.08 5.98 1.99
N ALA A 17 1.22 5.22 2.64
CA ALA A 17 1.44 4.84 4.03
C ALA A 17 2.70 3.96 4.21
N GLY A 18 3.03 3.10 3.24
CA GLY A 18 4.30 2.37 3.21
C GLY A 18 5.52 3.29 3.08
N ILE A 19 5.43 4.34 2.27
CA ILE A 19 6.49 5.36 2.16
C ILE A 19 6.67 6.11 3.49
N VAL A 20 5.57 6.48 4.15
CA VAL A 20 5.61 7.14 5.46
C VAL A 20 6.26 6.23 6.51
N ALA A 21 5.91 4.94 6.53
CA ALA A 21 6.55 3.97 7.42
C ALA A 21 8.05 3.84 7.14
N LEU A 22 8.48 3.85 5.87
CA LEU A 22 9.90 3.79 5.49
C LEU A 22 10.66 5.03 5.98
N VAL A 23 10.10 6.22 5.78
CA VAL A 23 10.67 7.47 6.31
C VAL A 23 10.72 7.43 7.83
N GLY A 24 9.67 6.93 8.48
CA GLY A 24 9.64 6.71 9.93
C GLY A 24 10.75 5.76 10.40
N ALA A 25 11.00 4.66 9.69
CA ALA A 25 12.06 3.71 10.01
C ALA A 25 13.45 4.36 9.89
N TYR A 26 13.64 5.21 8.88
CA TYR A 26 14.88 5.95 8.70
C TYR A 26 15.11 6.97 9.84
N ILE A 27 14.07 7.71 10.22
CA ILE A 27 14.12 8.68 11.33
C ILE A 27 14.34 8.00 12.68
N ALA A 28 13.72 6.83 12.92
CA ALA A 28 13.88 6.09 14.16
C ALA A 28 15.35 5.74 14.43
N GLY A 29 16.09 5.31 13.40
CA GLY A 29 17.49 4.92 13.53
C GLY A 29 17.72 3.69 14.42
N PRO A 30 18.98 3.23 14.55
CA PRO A 30 19.33 2.04 15.31
C PRO A 30 18.93 2.20 16.78
N SER A 31 18.09 1.29 17.29
CA SER A 31 17.53 1.28 18.66
C SER A 31 16.60 2.45 19.02
N GLY A 32 16.23 3.31 18.06
CA GLY A 32 15.25 4.36 18.31
C GLY A 32 13.83 3.94 17.99
N THR A 33 12.90 4.85 18.29
CA THR A 33 11.46 4.65 18.06
C THR A 33 10.82 5.87 17.43
N VAL A 34 9.80 5.66 16.60
CA VAL A 34 8.95 6.71 16.02
C VAL A 34 7.50 6.29 16.25
N PHE A 35 6.71 7.16 16.86
CA PHE A 35 5.35 6.85 17.34
C PHE A 35 5.29 5.60 18.24
N GLY A 36 6.34 5.33 19.02
CA GLY A 36 6.45 4.14 19.89
C GLY A 36 6.78 2.83 19.16
N LEU A 37 6.97 2.86 17.84
CA LEU A 37 7.37 1.71 17.04
C LEU A 37 8.88 1.73 16.81
N ASN A 38 9.53 0.58 16.95
CA ASN A 38 10.96 0.45 16.66
C ASN A 38 11.25 0.45 15.15
N GLN A 39 12.50 0.71 14.79
CA GLN A 39 12.95 0.77 13.40
C GLN A 39 12.61 -0.49 12.59
N ASN A 40 12.83 -1.68 13.16
CA ASN A 40 12.62 -2.93 12.44
C ASN A 40 11.14 -3.17 12.11
N HIS A 41 10.25 -2.85 13.06
CA HIS A 41 8.80 -2.91 12.85
C HIS A 41 8.39 -1.99 11.69
N LEU A 42 8.90 -0.76 11.65
CA LEU A 42 8.58 0.22 10.61
C LEU A 42 9.09 -0.22 9.23
N PHE A 43 10.27 -0.84 9.13
CA PHE A 43 10.76 -1.40 7.87
C PHE A 43 9.90 -2.56 7.36
N ILE A 44 9.50 -3.46 8.25
CA ILE A 44 8.64 -4.60 7.89
C ILE A 44 7.26 -4.10 7.44
N ASP A 45 6.66 -3.16 8.17
CA ASP A 45 5.39 -2.53 7.82
C ASP A 45 5.46 -1.82 6.46
N ALA A 46 6.54 -1.05 6.21
CA ALA A 46 6.78 -0.43 4.91
C ALA A 46 6.83 -1.47 3.78
N GLY A 47 7.60 -2.53 3.94
CA GLY A 47 7.72 -3.60 2.94
C GLY A 47 6.39 -4.28 2.63
N ILE A 48 5.65 -4.68 3.67
CA ILE A 48 4.34 -5.34 3.52
C ILE A 48 3.34 -4.42 2.83
N ARG A 49 3.27 -3.14 3.21
CA ARG A 49 2.36 -2.19 2.58
C ARG A 49 2.65 -1.97 1.11
N ILE A 50 3.92 -1.94 0.71
CA ILE A 50 4.27 -1.86 -0.72
C ILE A 50 3.81 -3.11 -1.48
N LEU A 51 3.97 -4.31 -0.91
CA LEU A 51 3.46 -5.54 -1.52
C LEU A 51 1.92 -5.52 -1.67
N ILE A 52 1.21 -5.05 -0.65
CA ILE A 52 -0.25 -4.88 -0.70
C ILE A 52 -0.64 -3.86 -1.77
N ALA A 53 0.06 -2.72 -1.86
CA ALA A 53 -0.21 -1.69 -2.86
C ALA A 53 -0.02 -2.23 -4.29
N ILE A 54 1.05 -3.01 -4.53
CA ILE A 54 1.29 -3.68 -5.81
C ILE A 54 0.14 -4.65 -6.13
N TRP A 55 -0.24 -5.49 -5.17
CA TRP A 55 -1.35 -6.44 -5.35
C TRP A 55 -2.67 -5.73 -5.70
N LEU A 56 -3.01 -4.66 -4.98
CA LEU A 56 -4.21 -3.87 -5.26
C LEU A 56 -4.16 -3.17 -6.62
N GLN A 57 -2.97 -2.77 -7.08
CA GLN A 57 -2.79 -2.23 -8.42
C GLN A 57 -3.01 -3.29 -9.50
N LEU A 58 -2.56 -4.53 -9.29
CA LEU A 58 -2.87 -5.66 -10.17
C LEU A 58 -4.39 -5.96 -10.18
N ALA A 59 -5.03 -5.98 -9.01
CA ALA A 59 -6.47 -6.15 -8.90
C ALA A 59 -7.24 -5.03 -9.61
N THR A 60 -6.75 -3.80 -9.52
CA THR A 60 -7.29 -2.63 -10.26
C THR A 60 -7.25 -2.89 -11.77
N LEU A 61 -6.10 -3.30 -12.31
CA LEU A 61 -5.95 -3.59 -13.74
C LEU A 61 -6.85 -4.74 -14.20
N HIS A 62 -6.98 -5.77 -13.37
CA HIS A 62 -7.90 -6.88 -13.62
C HIS A 62 -9.35 -6.40 -13.71
N HIS A 63 -9.83 -5.66 -12.71
CA HIS A 63 -11.20 -5.14 -12.70
C HIS A 63 -11.45 -4.10 -13.80
N MET A 64 -10.45 -3.28 -14.16
CA MET A 64 -10.57 -2.40 -15.34
C MET A 64 -10.79 -3.20 -16.63
N THR A 65 -10.21 -4.39 -16.73
CA THR A 65 -10.37 -5.26 -17.90
C THR A 65 -11.77 -5.88 -17.93
N LEU A 66 -12.26 -6.37 -16.79
CA LEU A 66 -13.62 -6.91 -16.65
C LEU A 66 -14.69 -5.84 -16.94
N GLU A 67 -14.54 -4.65 -16.31
CA GLU A 67 -15.45 -3.52 -16.50
C GLU A 67 -15.49 -3.01 -17.94
N LYS A 68 -14.37 -3.12 -18.70
CA LYS A 68 -14.33 -2.78 -20.13
C LYS A 68 -15.09 -3.78 -20.99
N LYS A 69 -15.14 -5.05 -20.58
CA LYS A 69 -15.84 -6.13 -21.29
C LYS A 69 -17.32 -6.24 -20.93
N GLY A 70 -17.79 -5.50 -19.93
CA GLY A 70 -19.14 -5.64 -19.38
C GLY A 70 -19.31 -6.87 -18.48
N GLU A 71 -18.21 -7.53 -18.13
CA GLU A 71 -18.17 -8.61 -17.14
C GLU A 71 -18.15 -7.93 -15.75
N ILE A 72 -19.27 -7.97 -15.03
CA ILE A 72 -19.36 -7.43 -13.67
C ILE A 72 -19.23 -8.62 -12.72
N VAL A 73 -18.17 -8.63 -11.90
CA VAL A 73 -18.07 -9.46 -10.69
C VAL A 73 -18.00 -8.51 -9.51
#